data_AF-A0A3B9ZJ32-F1
#
_entry.id   AF-A0A3B9ZJ32-F1
#
_cell.length_a   1.000
_cell.length_b   1.000
_cell.length_c   1.000
_cell.angle_alpha   90.00
_cell.angle_beta   90.00
_cell.angle_gamma   90.00
#
_symmetry.space_group_name_H-M   'P 1'
#
loop_
_entity.id
_entity.type
_entity.pdbx_description
1 polymer ?
#
loop_
_entity_poly.entity_id
_entity_poly.type
_entity_poly.pdbx_seq_one_letter_code
_entity_poly.pdbx_strand_id
1 'polypeptide(L)' 'MKAVVDSEVCIGCGLCADTCPGVYRMENDKAVTSVDIVPKDQEECAKKGAEECPVEAIKIV' A
#
# COMPACT_ATOMS: atom_id res chain seq x y z
N MET A 1 -8.94 -7.32 -6.08
CA MET A 1 -8.97 -5.84 -5.99
C MET A 1 -7.64 -5.25 -6.47
N LYS A 2 -7.53 -3.94 -6.66
CA LYS A 2 -6.25 -3.23 -6.88
C LYS A 2 -5.99 -2.24 -5.75
N ALA A 3 -4.72 -2.10 -5.38
CA ALA A 3 -4.25 -1.06 -4.48
C ALA A 3 -3.39 -0.09 -5.30
N VAL A 4 -3.55 1.21 -5.07
CA VAL A 4 -2.82 2.26 -5.79
C VAL A 4 -2.28 3.24 -4.77
N VAL A 5 -0.96 3.44 -4.77
CA VAL A 5 -0.30 4.44 -3.93
C VAL A 5 -0.14 5.74 -4.72
N ASP A 6 -0.62 6.84 -4.15
CA ASP A 6 -0.38 8.19 -4.64
C ASP A 6 0.98 8.68 -4.12
N SER A 7 1.97 8.75 -5.02
CA SER A 7 3.32 9.18 -4.68
C SER A 7 3.43 10.64 -4.29
N GLU A 8 2.49 11.49 -4.71
CA GLU A 8 2.49 12.91 -4.36
C GLU A 8 2.05 13.11 -2.91
N VAL A 9 1.07 12.30 -2.45
CA VAL A 9 0.56 12.35 -1.07
C VAL A 9 1.42 11.52 -0.10
N CYS A 10 2.00 10.41 -0.58
CA CYS A 10 2.78 9.51 0.27
C CYS A 10 3.96 10.22 0.96
N ILE A 11 4.04 10.13 2.29
CA ILE A 11 5.14 10.74 3.08
C ILE A 11 6.27 9.76 3.42
N GLY A 12 6.25 8.53 2.89
CA GLY A 12 7.33 7.57 3.08
C GLY A 12 7.38 6.88 4.46
N CYS A 13 6.28 6.84 5.21
CA CYS A 13 6.27 6.33 6.60
C CYS A 13 6.53 4.81 6.76
N GLY A 14 6.41 4.01 5.68
CA GLY A 14 6.71 2.57 5.71
C GLY A 14 5.60 1.65 6.24
N LEU A 15 4.61 2.16 6.98
CA LEU A 15 3.59 1.33 7.66
C LEU A 15 2.88 0.34 6.73
N CYS A 16 2.48 0.76 5.53
CA CYS A 16 1.82 -0.14 4.58
C CYS A 16 2.68 -1.34 4.17
N ALA A 17 3.99 -1.14 3.98
CA ALA A 17 4.94 -2.20 3.64
C ALA A 17 5.19 -3.14 4.82
N ASP A 18 5.14 -2.65 6.06
CA ASP A 18 5.21 -3.49 7.25
C ASP A 18 3.91 -4.31 7.43
N THR A 19 2.75 -3.72 7.18
CA THR A 19 1.44 -4.36 7.34
C THR A 19 1.17 -5.43 6.27
N CYS A 20 1.55 -5.18 5.02
CA CYS A 20 1.29 -6.10 3.91
C CYS A 20 2.44 -6.08 2.89
N PRO A 21 3.61 -6.67 3.24
CA PRO A 21 4.82 -6.65 2.41
C PRO A 21 4.68 -7.38 1.08
N GLY A 22 3.66 -8.25 0.93
CA GLY A 22 3.34 -8.90 -0.34
C GLY A 22 2.71 -7.96 -1.38
N VAL A 23 2.09 -6.86 -0.92
CA VAL A 23 1.36 -5.90 -1.77
C VAL A 23 2.07 -4.57 -1.86
N TYR A 24 2.68 -4.10 -0.78
CA TYR A 24 3.36 -2.82 -0.72
C TYR A 24 4.85 -3.00 -0.50
N ARG A 25 5.65 -2.12 -1.13
CA ARG A 25 7.09 -2.03 -0.86
C ARG A 25 7.53 -0.57 -0.89
N MET A 26 8.61 -0.29 -0.20
CA MET A 26 9.25 1.02 -0.26
C MET A 26 10.23 1.06 -1.43
N GLU A 27 10.12 2.09 -2.26
CA GLU A 27 11.11 2.45 -3.28
C GLU A 27 11.58 3.88 -3.03
N ASN A 28 12.84 4.03 -2.63
CA ASN A 28 13.38 5.28 -2.13
C ASN A 28 12.52 5.79 -0.96
N ASP A 29 12.07 7.05 -1.01
CA ASP A 29 11.27 7.68 0.04
C ASP A 29 9.75 7.52 -0.14
N LYS A 30 9.29 6.63 -1.04
CA LYS A 30 7.86 6.46 -1.36
C LYS A 30 7.45 4.99 -1.34
N ALA A 31 6.20 4.74 -0.98
CA ALA A 31 5.60 3.42 -1.12
C ALA A 31 5.11 3.21 -2.56
N VAL A 32 5.19 1.97 -3.03
CA VAL A 32 4.64 1.51 -4.31
C VAL A 32 3.95 0.17 -4.12
N THR A 33 3.08 -0.21 -5.05
CA THR A 33 2.51 -1.55 -5.07
C THR A 33 3.42 -2.54 -5.82
N SER A 34 3.60 -3.71 -5.23
CA SER A 34 4.42 -4.82 -5.76
C SER A 34 3.65 -5.67 -6.77
N VAL A 35 2.33 -5.54 -6.81
CA VAL A 35 1.42 -6.35 -7.64
C VAL A 35 0.41 -5.46 -8.36
N ASP A 36 0.06 -5.82 -9.60
CA ASP A 36 -0.97 -5.11 -10.38
C ASP A 36 -2.39 -5.42 -9.87
N ILE A 37 -2.61 -6.68 -9.48
CA ILE A 37 -3.85 -7.18 -8.88
C ILE A 37 -3.49 -7.82 -7.56
N VAL A 38 -4.17 -7.40 -6.49
CA VAL A 38 -3.98 -7.96 -5.15
C VAL A 38 -4.49 -9.40 -5.12
N PRO A 39 -3.66 -10.39 -4.75
CA PRO A 39 -4.09 -11.77 -4.56
C PRO A 39 -5.21 -11.89 -3.52
N LYS A 40 -6.13 -12.85 -3.69
CA LYS A 40 -7.29 -13.02 -2.79
C LYS A 40 -6.90 -13.20 -1.31
N ASP A 41 -5.80 -13.91 -1.06
CA ASP A 41 -5.23 -14.16 0.25
C ASP A 41 -4.54 -12.93 0.88
N GLN A 42 -4.32 -11.87 0.09
CA GLN A 42 -3.69 -10.63 0.54
C GLN A 42 -4.65 -9.43 0.54
N GLU A 43 -5.92 -9.61 0.13
CA GLU A 43 -6.91 -8.52 0.06
C GLU A 43 -7.16 -7.88 1.43
N GLU A 44 -7.17 -8.67 2.50
CA GLU A 44 -7.39 -8.16 3.86
C GLU A 44 -6.19 -7.32 4.35
N CYS A 45 -4.96 -7.82 4.19
CA CYS A 45 -3.77 -7.05 4.58
C CYS A 45 -3.59 -5.81 3.70
N ALA A 46 -3.95 -5.89 2.42
CA ALA A 46 -3.88 -4.75 1.51
C ALA A 46 -4.81 -3.61 2.00
N LYS A 47 -6.05 -3.95 2.36
CA LYS A 47 -7.01 -2.99 2.93
C LYS A 47 -6.48 -2.38 4.22
N LYS A 48 -6.01 -3.22 5.14
CA LYS A 48 -5.46 -2.75 6.41
C LYS A 48 -4.28 -1.80 6.22
N GLY A 49 -3.35 -2.12 5.32
CA GLY A 49 -2.23 -1.24 5.00
C GLY A 49 -2.65 0.10 4.39
N ALA A 50 -3.79 0.14 3.68
CA ALA A 50 -4.38 1.39 3.20
C ALA A 50 -5.05 2.19 4.33
N GLU A 51 -5.80 1.52 5.22
CA GLU A 51 -6.47 2.14 6.38
C GLU A 51 -5.47 2.71 7.41
N GLU A 52 -4.31 2.08 7.57
CA GLU A 52 -3.24 2.54 8.46
C GLU A 52 -2.39 3.67 7.85
N CYS A 53 -2.65 4.07 6.61
CA CYS A 53 -1.92 5.17 5.99
C CYS A 53 -2.30 6.50 6.66
N PRO A 54 -1.38 7.19 7.36
CA PRO A 54 -1.71 8.38 8.15
C PRO A 54 -2.11 9.60 7.31
N VAL A 55 -1.85 9.54 6.00
CA VAL A 55 -2.15 10.59 5.03
C VAL A 55 -3.08 10.11 3.91
N GLU A 56 -3.69 8.92 4.08
CA GLU A 56 -4.66 8.35 3.14
C GLU A 56 -4.16 8.29 1.68
N ALA A 57 -2.85 8.08 1.49
CA ALA A 57 -2.20 8.04 0.18
C ALA A 57 -2.52 6.77 -0.64
N ILE A 58 -3.27 5.82 -0.09
CA ILE A 58 -3.50 4.51 -0.71
C ILE A 58 -4.98 4.35 -1.02
N LYS A 59 -5.29 4.12 -2.30
CA LYS A 59 -6.66 3.89 -2.77
C LYS A 59 -6.87 2.43 -3.15
N ILE A 60 -8.02 1.91 -2.74
CA ILE A 60 -8.49 0.58 -3.08
C ILE A 60 -9.53 0.70 -4.21
N VAL A 61 -9.33 -0.03 -5.32
CA VAL A 61 -10.22 -0.06 -6.49
C VAL A 61 -10.52 -1.46 -7.01
#